data_AF-A0A438WFF8-F1
#
_entry.id   AF-A0A438WFF8-F1
#
_cell.length_a   1.000
_cell.length_b   1.000
_cell.length_c   1.000
_cell.angle_alpha   90.00
_cell.angle_beta   90.00
_cell.angle_gamma   90.00
#
_symmetry.space_group_name_H-M   'P 1'
#
loop_
_entity.id
_entity.type
_entity.pdbx_description
1 polymer ?
#
loop_
_entity_poly.entity_id
_entity_poly.type
_entity_poly.pdbx_seq_one_letter_code
_entity_poly.pdbx_strand_id
1 'polypeptide(L)'
;LHRSPGVIFKEEESSTSLNKLIYTGQIIPDRGSWLYFEYDSKDVLYARINKRRKVPVTILFRAMDYQKQDIIKMFYPLVKVRYENDKYLIPFASLDANQRMEFDLKDPQGKVILLAGKKLTSRKIKELKENHL
;
A
#
# COMPACT_ATOMS: atom_id res chain seq x y z
N LEU A 1 1.38 -33.31 -18.81
CA LEU A 1 0.68 -32.75 -17.63
C LEU A 1 0.36 -31.28 -17.92
N HIS A 2 -0.90 -30.92 -18.17
CA HIS A 2 -1.31 -29.52 -18.29
C HIS A 2 -1.68 -29.00 -16.89
N ARG A 3 -1.37 -27.74 -16.58
CA ARG A 3 -1.87 -27.12 -15.34
C ARG A 3 -3.34 -26.77 -15.55
N SER A 4 -4.19 -27.07 -14.56
CA SER A 4 -5.59 -26.65 -14.60
C SER A 4 -5.69 -25.12 -14.69
N PRO A 5 -6.72 -24.59 -15.38
CA PRO A 5 -6.99 -23.15 -15.35
C PRO A 5 -7.19 -22.64 -13.92
N GLY A 6 -6.72 -21.44 -13.64
CA GLY A 6 -6.85 -20.83 -12.31
C GLY A 6 -5.79 -19.78 -12.01
N VAL A 7 -5.70 -19.43 -10.72
CA VAL A 7 -4.71 -18.48 -10.19
C VAL A 7 -3.79 -19.21 -9.23
N ILE A 8 -2.48 -19.05 -9.42
CA ILE A 8 -1.46 -19.64 -8.56
C ILE A 8 -0.63 -18.53 -7.92
N PHE A 9 -0.50 -18.57 -6.60
CA PHE A 9 0.43 -17.74 -5.85
C PHE A 9 1.60 -18.58 -5.35
N LYS A 10 2.79 -18.01 -5.33
CA LYS A 10 3.99 -18.65 -4.80
C LYS A 10 4.86 -17.65 -4.05
N GLU A 11 5.65 -18.19 -3.15
CA GLU A 11 6.71 -17.53 -2.42
C GLU A 11 8.00 -18.32 -2.64
N GLU A 12 9.08 -17.64 -3.03
CA GLU A 12 10.38 -18.23 -3.32
C GLU A 12 11.49 -17.34 -2.73
N GLU A 13 12.59 -17.92 -2.26
CA GLU A 13 13.74 -17.12 -1.79
C GLU A 13 14.41 -16.38 -2.94
N SER A 14 14.77 -15.11 -2.72
CA SER A 14 15.46 -14.28 -3.70
C SER A 14 16.84 -14.85 -3.99
N SER A 15 17.12 -15.12 -5.26
CA SER A 15 18.46 -15.52 -5.73
C SER A 15 19.50 -14.40 -5.65
N THR A 16 19.06 -13.14 -5.48
CA THR A 16 19.93 -11.94 -5.55
C THR A 16 20.04 -11.18 -4.23
N SER A 17 19.24 -11.52 -3.22
CA SER A 17 19.21 -10.80 -1.95
C SER A 17 19.04 -11.78 -0.81
N LEU A 18 19.98 -11.79 0.13
CA LEU A 18 19.90 -12.66 1.30
C LEU A 18 18.62 -12.38 2.09
N ASN A 19 17.97 -13.46 2.53
CA ASN A 19 16.78 -13.44 3.40
C ASN A 19 15.60 -12.61 2.87
N LYS A 20 15.51 -12.40 1.56
CA LYS A 20 14.36 -11.74 0.94
C LYS A 20 13.48 -12.74 0.23
N LEU A 21 12.18 -12.73 0.53
CA LEU A 21 11.18 -13.55 -0.13
C LEU A 21 10.64 -12.79 -1.35
N ILE A 22 10.43 -13.52 -2.44
CA ILE A 22 9.84 -13.02 -3.69
C ILE A 22 8.49 -13.69 -3.88
N TYR A 23 7.47 -12.84 -4.02
CA TYR A 23 6.11 -13.29 -4.26
C TYR A 23 5.79 -13.24 -5.77
N THR A 24 5.15 -14.29 -6.26
CA THR A 24 4.69 -14.36 -7.65
C THR A 24 3.22 -14.77 -7.72
N GLY A 25 2.54 -14.30 -8.75
CA GLY A 25 1.16 -14.64 -9.09
C GLY A 25 1.06 -15.04 -10.55
N GLN A 26 0.27 -16.07 -10.88
CA GLN A 26 0.09 -16.53 -12.25
C GLN A 26 -1.39 -16.74 -12.52
N ILE A 27 -1.91 -16.14 -13.59
CA ILE A 27 -3.24 -16.40 -14.12
C ILE A 27 -3.08 -17.32 -15.33
N ILE A 28 -3.62 -18.52 -15.18
CA ILE A 28 -3.59 -19.60 -16.17
C ILE A 28 -4.99 -19.70 -16.77
N PRO A 29 -5.23 -19.23 -18.00
CA PRO A 29 -6.52 -19.38 -18.64
C PRO A 29 -6.67 -20.80 -19.23
N ASP A 30 -7.92 -21.22 -19.46
CA ASP A 30 -8.23 -22.42 -20.26
C ASP A 30 -7.76 -22.25 -21.72
N ARG A 31 -7.98 -21.06 -22.28
CA ARG A 31 -7.50 -20.66 -23.61
C ARG A 31 -6.97 -19.24 -23.59
N GLY A 32 -5.88 -19.01 -24.31
CA GLY A 32 -5.29 -17.69 -24.50
C GLY A 32 -3.97 -17.50 -23.75
N SER A 33 -3.65 -16.24 -23.48
CA SER A 33 -2.34 -15.85 -22.96
C SER A 33 -2.27 -15.92 -21.44
N TRP A 34 -1.17 -16.46 -20.92
CA TRP A 34 -0.90 -16.51 -19.49
C TRP A 34 -0.40 -15.16 -19.01
N LEU A 35 -0.86 -14.75 -17.83
CA LEU A 35 -0.40 -13.54 -17.16
C LEU A 35 0.44 -13.92 -15.94
N TYR A 36 1.64 -13.38 -15.84
CA TYR A 36 2.54 -13.59 -14.73
C TYR A 36 2.76 -12.26 -14.02
N PHE A 37 2.80 -12.30 -12.69
CA PHE A 37 3.11 -11.20 -11.81
C PHE A 37 4.28 -11.60 -10.91
N GLU A 38 5.25 -10.72 -10.75
CA GLU A 38 6.43 -10.96 -9.92
C GLU A 38 6.89 -9.66 -9.26
N TYR A 39 7.20 -9.74 -7.97
CA TYR A 39 8.00 -8.71 -7.31
C TYR A 39 9.48 -8.90 -7.65
N ASP A 40 10.23 -7.81 -7.71
CA ASP A 40 11.69 -7.86 -7.73
C ASP A 40 12.30 -7.66 -6.33
N SER A 41 13.63 -7.70 -6.26
CA SER A 41 14.37 -7.46 -5.02
C SER A 41 14.21 -6.04 -4.45
N LYS A 42 13.59 -5.11 -5.18
CA LYS A 42 13.27 -3.74 -4.75
C LYS A 42 11.78 -3.52 -4.48
N ASP A 43 11.01 -4.61 -4.36
CA ASP A 43 9.57 -4.59 -4.11
C ASP A 43 8.76 -3.89 -5.22
N VAL A 44 9.31 -3.83 -6.44
CA VAL A 44 8.59 -3.33 -7.60
C VAL A 44 7.82 -4.49 -8.24
N LEU A 45 6.50 -4.31 -8.41
CA LEU A 45 5.63 -5.30 -9.05
C LEU A 45 5.66 -5.18 -10.57
N TYR A 46 5.94 -6.29 -11.24
CA TYR A 46 5.95 -6.40 -12.69
C TYR A 46 4.94 -7.42 -13.19
N ALA A 47 4.57 -7.28 -14.47
CA ALA A 47 3.77 -8.23 -15.21
C ALA A 47 4.53 -8.77 -16.43
N ARG A 48 4.18 -9.98 -16.87
CA ARG A 48 4.59 -10.58 -18.15
C ARG A 48 3.40 -11.27 -18.79
N ILE A 49 3.29 -11.15 -20.11
CA ILE A 49 2.32 -11.90 -20.91
C ILE A 49 3.08 -13.00 -21.65
N ASN A 50 2.66 -14.26 -21.51
CA ASN A 50 3.30 -15.44 -22.11
C ASN A 50 4.82 -15.52 -21.86
N LYS A 51 5.27 -15.20 -20.63
CA LYS A 51 6.70 -15.18 -20.23
C LYS A 51 7.61 -14.32 -21.12
N ARG A 52 7.06 -13.33 -21.82
CA ARG A 52 7.85 -12.36 -22.60
C ARG A 52 8.52 -11.31 -21.69
N ARG A 53 8.83 -10.14 -22.25
CA ARG A 53 9.48 -9.02 -21.55
C ARG A 53 8.73 -8.62 -20.28
N LYS A 54 9.50 -8.29 -19.24
CA LYS A 54 9.01 -7.73 -17.99
C LYS A 54 8.55 -6.29 -18.22
N VAL A 55 7.36 -5.94 -17.75
CA VAL A 55 6.83 -4.56 -17.78
C VAL A 55 6.31 -4.19 -16.39
N PRO A 56 6.42 -2.92 -15.95
CA PRO A 56 5.79 -2.48 -14.72
C PRO A 56 4.28 -2.78 -14.75
N VAL A 57 3.72 -3.28 -13.66
CA VAL A 57 2.28 -3.64 -13.60
C VAL A 57 1.36 -2.47 -13.94
N THR A 58 1.81 -1.24 -13.68
CA THR A 58 1.09 -0.01 -14.02
C THR A 58 0.83 0.16 -15.51
N ILE A 59 1.63 -0.46 -16.39
CA ILE A 59 1.37 -0.47 -17.84
C ILE A 59 0.09 -1.26 -18.15
N LEU A 60 -0.15 -2.37 -17.46
CA LEU A 60 -1.37 -3.17 -17.63
C LEU A 60 -2.62 -2.35 -17.24
N PHE A 61 -2.57 -1.66 -16.09
CA PHE A 61 -3.67 -0.80 -15.65
C PHE A 61 -3.94 0.35 -16.63
N ARG A 62 -2.88 1.01 -17.12
CA ARG A 62 -3.03 2.07 -18.14
C ARG A 62 -3.62 1.54 -19.45
N ALA A 63 -3.31 0.30 -19.83
CA ALA A 63 -3.92 -0.34 -21.00
C ALA A 63 -5.41 -0.67 -20.80
N MET A 64 -5.87 -0.76 -19.54
CA MET A 64 -7.29 -0.89 -19.16
C MET A 64 -7.95 0.49 -18.92
N ASP A 65 -7.34 1.56 -19.42
CA ASP A 65 -7.82 2.95 -19.33
C ASP A 65 -7.83 3.56 -17.92
N TYR A 66 -7.09 2.98 -16.96
CA TYR A 66 -6.93 3.59 -15.64
C TYR A 66 -5.90 4.70 -15.63
N GLN A 67 -6.29 5.86 -15.08
CA GLN A 67 -5.39 6.97 -14.85
C GLN A 67 -4.54 6.72 -13.60
N LYS A 68 -3.44 7.48 -13.47
CA LYS A 68 -2.55 7.39 -12.29
C LYS A 68 -3.32 7.52 -10.97
N GLN A 69 -4.29 8.42 -10.92
CA GLN A 69 -5.09 8.65 -9.71
C GLN A 69 -5.99 7.46 -9.37
N ASP A 70 -6.54 6.78 -10.37
CA ASP A 70 -7.39 5.60 -10.18
C ASP A 70 -6.56 4.45 -9.60
N ILE A 71 -5.38 4.21 -10.17
CA ILE A 71 -4.45 3.18 -9.68
C ILE A 71 -4.08 3.44 -8.22
N ILE A 72 -3.73 4.68 -7.86
CA ILE A 72 -3.40 5.01 -6.45
C ILE A 72 -4.59 4.75 -5.54
N LYS A 73 -5.80 5.16 -5.93
CA LYS A 73 -7.03 4.96 -5.16
C LYS A 73 -7.38 3.48 -4.95
N MET A 74 -7.02 2.59 -5.88
CA MET A 74 -7.26 1.15 -5.74
C MET A 74 -6.40 0.49 -4.66
N PHE A 75 -5.16 0.95 -4.50
CA PHE A 75 -4.16 0.25 -3.68
C PHE A 75 -3.81 0.98 -2.37
N TYR A 76 -4.20 2.25 -2.22
CA TYR A 76 -3.84 3.07 -1.06
C TYR A 76 -5.05 3.79 -0.46
N PRO A 77 -5.16 3.84 0.88
CA PRO A 77 -6.14 4.68 1.54
C PRO A 77 -5.82 6.16 1.27
N LEU A 78 -6.87 6.97 1.04
CA LEU A 78 -6.71 8.40 0.85
C LEU A 78 -6.91 9.15 2.16
N VAL A 79 -5.96 10.03 2.48
CA VAL A 79 -6.10 10.99 3.59
C VAL A 79 -6.56 12.32 3.01
N LYS A 80 -7.74 12.79 3.46
CA LYS A 80 -8.24 14.12 3.10
C LYS A 80 -7.54 15.16 3.96
N VAL A 81 -6.81 16.07 3.34
CA VAL A 81 -6.19 17.21 4.03
C VAL A 81 -7.07 18.44 3.83
N ARG A 82 -7.41 19.14 4.91
CA ARG A 82 -8.05 20.46 4.87
C ARG A 82 -7.01 21.54 5.14
N TYR A 83 -7.16 22.69 4.51
CA TYR A 83 -6.30 23.85 4.74
C TYR A 83 -7.16 25.01 5.25
N GLU A 84 -6.92 25.43 6.50
CA GLU A 84 -7.66 26.47 7.20
C GLU A 84 -6.71 27.26 8.10
N ASN A 85 -6.81 28.60 8.13
CA ASN A 85 -6.02 29.47 9.02
C ASN A 85 -4.51 29.17 9.01
N ASP A 86 -3.90 29.02 7.83
CA ASP A 86 -2.49 28.66 7.62
C ASP A 86 -2.07 27.32 8.25
N LYS A 87 -3.02 26.41 8.46
CA LYS A 87 -2.77 25.07 9.00
C LYS A 87 -3.34 23.99 8.09
N TYR A 88 -2.63 22.86 8.03
CA TYR A 88 -3.11 21.63 7.40
C TYR A 88 -3.71 20.70 8.46
N LEU A 89 -4.96 20.29 8.25
CA LEU A 89 -5.71 19.44 9.16
C LEU A 89 -6.00 18.11 8.49
N ILE A 90 -5.78 17.01 9.21
CA ILE A 90 -6.13 15.65 8.78
C ILE A 90 -7.15 15.04 9.75
N PRO A 91 -8.07 14.18 9.28
CA PRO A 91 -8.97 13.44 10.16
C PRO A 91 -8.20 12.60 11.17
N PHE A 92 -8.59 12.64 12.44
CA PHE A 92 -7.95 11.81 13.47
C PHE A 92 -7.99 10.30 13.15
N ALA A 93 -9.03 9.86 12.42
CA ALA A 93 -9.20 8.48 11.98
C ALA A 93 -8.14 7.98 10.97
N SER A 94 -7.35 8.87 10.35
CA SER A 94 -6.30 8.48 9.41
C SER A 94 -4.96 8.15 10.08
N LEU A 95 -4.87 8.19 11.41
CA LEU A 95 -3.67 7.83 12.15
C LEU A 95 -3.65 6.33 12.45
N ASP A 96 -2.62 5.64 11.98
CA ASP A 96 -2.41 4.23 12.27
C ASP A 96 -1.97 4.04 13.73
N ALA A 97 -2.63 3.11 14.42
CA ALA A 97 -2.24 2.74 15.77
C ALA A 97 -0.81 2.17 15.76
N ASN A 98 -0.04 2.47 16.80
CA ASN A 98 1.33 2.01 17.01
C ASN A 98 2.40 2.62 16.11
N GLN A 99 2.09 3.63 15.30
CA GLN A 99 3.11 4.40 14.60
C GLN A 99 3.81 5.39 15.55
N ARG A 100 5.10 5.64 15.31
CA ARG A 100 5.81 6.77 15.94
C ARG A 100 5.42 8.03 15.20
N MET A 101 4.95 9.03 15.94
CA MET A 101 4.59 10.31 15.33
C MET A 101 5.86 11.02 14.86
N GLU A 102 5.86 11.51 13.62
CA GLU A 102 6.96 12.32 13.08
C GLU A 102 6.86 13.79 13.52
N PHE A 103 5.69 14.19 14.02
CA PHE A 103 5.36 15.55 14.42
C PHE A 103 4.63 15.59 15.77
N ASP A 104 4.65 16.75 16.42
CA ASP A 104 3.88 16.98 17.63
C ASP A 104 2.38 16.94 17.32
N LEU A 105 1.66 16.06 18.02
CA LEU A 105 0.21 16.02 17.99
C LEU A 105 -0.32 17.08 18.97
N LYS A 106 -1.02 18.08 18.44
CA LYS A 106 -1.65 19.16 19.23
C LYS A 106 -3.16 19.05 19.13
N ASP A 107 -3.86 19.45 20.18
CA ASP A 107 -5.31 19.66 20.14
C ASP A 107 -5.63 20.96 19.36
N PRO A 108 -6.92 21.24 19.05
CA PRO A 108 -7.34 22.47 18.40
C PRO A 108 -6.98 23.74 19.19
N GLN A 109 -6.77 23.63 20.50
CA GLN A 109 -6.40 24.71 21.41
C GLN A 109 -4.87 24.94 21.44
N GLY A 110 -4.09 24.12 20.73
CA GLY A 110 -2.64 24.20 20.62
C GLY A 110 -1.87 23.49 21.72
N LYS A 111 -2.54 22.79 22.65
CA LYS A 111 -1.90 21.99 23.69
C LYS A 111 -1.34 20.70 23.08
N VAL A 112 -0.08 20.41 23.40
CA VAL A 112 0.59 19.20 22.93
C VAL A 112 0.01 17.97 23.64
N ILE A 113 -0.63 17.10 22.88
CA ILE A 113 -1.16 15.80 23.31
C ILE A 113 -0.04 14.75 23.31
N LEU A 114 0.79 14.76 22.25
CA LEU A 114 1.89 13.81 22.09
C LEU A 114 3.05 14.49 21.37
N LEU A 115 4.25 14.39 21.93
CA LEU A 115 5.47 14.90 21.29
C LEU A 115 5.90 13.98 20.14
N ALA A 116 6.58 14.56 19.15
CA ALA A 116 7.26 13.83 18.10
C ALA A 116 8.16 12.72 18.66
N GLY A 117 8.26 11.60 17.94
CA GLY A 117 9.03 10.41 18.32
C GLY A 117 8.33 9.48 19.32
N LYS A 118 7.28 9.93 20.02
CA LYS A 118 6.50 9.05 20.89
C LYS A 118 5.53 8.18 20.08
N LYS A 119 5.34 6.95 20.55
CA LYS A 119 4.45 5.96 19.94
C LYS A 119 3.00 6.30 20.26
N LEU A 120 2.15 6.41 19.24
CA LEU A 120 0.72 6.56 19.41
C LEU A 120 0.10 5.20 19.79
N THR A 121 -0.26 5.03 21.05
CA THR A 121 -0.83 3.77 21.55
C THR A 121 -2.35 3.71 21.34
N SER A 122 -2.89 2.50 21.17
CA SER A 122 -4.34 2.29 21.02
C SER A 122 -5.15 2.83 22.20
N ARG A 123 -4.58 2.85 23.42
CA ARG A 123 -5.20 3.45 24.61
C ARG A 123 -5.36 4.96 24.46
N LYS A 124 -4.31 5.66 24.01
CA LYS A 124 -4.35 7.10 23.78
C LYS A 124 -5.30 7.47 22.65
N ILE A 125 -5.39 6.65 21.60
CA ILE A 125 -6.36 6.83 20.51
C ILE A 125 -7.79 6.73 21.03
N LYS A 126 -8.10 5.76 21.91
CA LYS A 126 -9.43 5.65 22.53
C LYS A 126 -9.77 6.86 23.38
N GLU A 127 -8.84 7.30 24.22
CA GLU A 127 -8.99 8.51 25.06
C GLU A 127 -9.26 9.76 24.22
N LEU A 128 -8.61 9.89 23.07
CA LEU A 128 -8.82 11.03 22.16
C LEU A 128 -10.17 10.96 21.44
N LYS A 129 -10.65 9.77 21.08
CA LYS A 129 -11.98 9.57 20.51
C LYS A 129 -13.10 9.85 21.52
N GLU A 130 -12.95 9.43 22.77
CA GLU A 130 -13.95 9.63 23.84
C GLU A 130 -14.08 11.10 24.24
N ASN A 131 -12.98 11.86 24.21
CA ASN A 131 -12.98 13.30 24.52
C ASN A 131 -13.48 14.20 23.38
N HIS A 132 -14.08 13.64 22.31
CA HIS A 132 -14.71 14.39 21.21
C HIS A 132 -13.78 15.42 20.54
N LEU A 133 -12.54 15.02 20.25
CA LEU A 133 -11.65 15.71 19.30
C LEU A 133 -11.77 15.11 17.89
#